data_AF-A0A453KLQ0-F1
#
_entry.id   AF-A0A453KLQ0-F1
#
_cell.length_a   1.000
_cell.length_b   1.000
_cell.length_c   1.000
_cell.angle_alpha   90.00
_cell.angle_beta   90.00
_cell.angle_gamma   90.00
#
_symmetry.space_group_name_H-M   'P 1'
#
loop_
_entity.id
_entity.type
_entity.pdbx_description
1 polymer ?
#
loop_
_entity_poly.entity_id
_entity_poly.type
_entity_poly.pdbx_seq_one_letter_code
_entity_poly.pdbx_strand_id
1 'polypeptide(L)'
;AVSRADEGVLSVVTDSSNHHIRFPTKSLELTKIRIQGATELCNAGEQPFVGKVDLREQNIVDIEELVELCTRMEEACSGFTRFGFCQILDATDNFSEKMIVGWGGFGKVYKGQLPGGLNVAIKRADEHAAMLEVNSELQLAKLQHANVIRLLGWCIHGKERILVYEFMQNGSLDRYLCDRTKGPMLNWSKRFKIITGLTEGIVYLHKHSMFWLVHRDLKPHNVLLDCNMLPKIADFGSARALSSELAEERTSRVVGTSGYKAPEYASRGVYSMKTDVFSFGVLVLVIISGRKNTILDKRGVGDLVRD
;
A
#
# COMPACT_ATOMS: atom_id res chain seq x y z
N ALA A 1 -45.10 -57.02 -22.02
CA ALA A 1 -43.90 -56.41 -22.65
C ALA A 1 -42.91 -56.15 -21.54
N VAL A 2 -41.92 -57.02 -21.25
CA VAL A 2 -40.67 -57.26 -22.04
C VAL A 2 -40.02 -55.90 -22.33
N SER A 3 -38.85 -55.50 -21.83
CA SER A 3 -37.62 -56.20 -21.35
C SER A 3 -36.73 -55.22 -20.56
N ARG A 4 -36.13 -55.64 -19.43
CA ARG A 4 -34.68 -55.84 -19.15
C ARG A 4 -33.74 -54.67 -19.54
N ALA A 5 -32.98 -54.03 -18.65
CA ALA A 5 -31.98 -54.48 -17.64
C ALA A 5 -30.54 -54.55 -18.19
N ASP A 6 -29.62 -54.11 -17.31
CA ASP A 6 -28.16 -54.35 -17.16
C ASP A 6 -27.29 -53.09 -17.27
N GLU A 7 -26.75 -52.58 -16.15
CA GLU A 7 -25.59 -53.06 -15.34
C GLU A 7 -24.24 -52.72 -15.97
N GLY A 8 -23.33 -52.18 -15.16
CA GLY A 8 -21.91 -52.04 -15.54
C GLY A 8 -21.15 -50.95 -14.80
N VAL A 9 -20.75 -51.24 -13.56
CA VAL A 9 -19.71 -50.49 -12.82
C VAL A 9 -18.34 -51.12 -13.09
N LEU A 10 -17.32 -50.24 -13.15
CA LEU A 10 -15.87 -50.44 -13.07
C LEU A 10 -15.10 -51.02 -14.28
N SER A 11 -14.23 -50.19 -14.85
CA SER A 11 -12.81 -50.55 -14.93
C SER A 11 -11.92 -49.31 -14.90
N VAL A 12 -11.01 -49.30 -13.92
CA VAL A 12 -9.83 -48.43 -13.88
C VAL A 12 -8.82 -49.06 -14.83
N VAL A 13 -8.49 -48.36 -15.90
CA VAL A 13 -7.27 -48.62 -16.66
C VAL A 13 -6.37 -47.41 -16.44
N THR A 14 -5.26 -47.67 -15.77
CA THR A 14 -4.10 -46.79 -15.75
C THR A 14 -3.39 -46.96 -17.08
N ASP A 15 -3.18 -45.87 -17.81
CA ASP A 15 -1.98 -45.79 -18.64
C ASP A 15 -1.46 -44.35 -18.74
N SER A 16 -0.16 -44.28 -18.58
CA SER A 16 0.72 -43.13 -18.62
C SER A 16 0.99 -42.70 -20.07
N SER A 17 0.72 -41.42 -20.41
CA SER A 17 1.50 -40.69 -21.41
C SER A 17 1.09 -39.21 -21.52
N ASN A 18 2.09 -38.38 -21.77
CA ASN A 18 2.07 -36.93 -21.93
C ASN A 18 0.86 -36.36 -22.69
N HIS A 19 0.09 -35.46 -22.05
CA HIS A 19 -0.75 -34.52 -22.76
C HIS A 19 -0.59 -33.07 -22.26
N HIS A 20 -0.06 -32.25 -23.15
CA HIS A 20 -0.09 -30.79 -23.08
C HIS A 20 -1.53 -30.31 -22.87
N ILE A 21 -1.78 -29.61 -21.76
CA ILE A 21 -3.05 -28.92 -21.52
C ILE A 21 -3.06 -27.67 -22.39
N ARG A 22 -3.77 -27.72 -23.51
CA ARG A 22 -4.12 -26.57 -24.36
C ARG A 22 -5.41 -25.96 -23.82
N PHE A 23 -5.36 -24.70 -23.40
CA PHE A 23 -6.57 -23.92 -23.10
C PHE A 23 -7.27 -23.52 -24.41
N PRO A 24 -8.60 -23.62 -24.53
CA PRO A 24 -9.32 -23.16 -25.71
C PRO A 24 -9.39 -21.63 -25.73
N THR A 25 -8.78 -21.03 -26.75
CA THR A 25 -8.93 -19.61 -27.12
C THR A 25 -10.33 -19.40 -27.69
N LYS A 26 -11.23 -18.78 -26.92
CA LYS A 26 -12.47 -18.21 -27.50
C LYS A 26 -12.11 -16.92 -28.23
N SER A 27 -12.28 -16.95 -29.55
CA SER A 27 -12.32 -15.78 -30.44
C SER A 27 -13.45 -14.85 -30.00
N LEU A 28 -13.12 -13.64 -29.52
CA LEU A 28 -14.10 -12.55 -29.48
C LEU A 28 -14.18 -11.95 -30.89
N GLU A 29 -15.34 -12.11 -31.53
CA GLU A 29 -15.66 -11.36 -32.74
C GLU A 29 -15.70 -9.86 -32.42
N LEU A 30 -14.87 -9.09 -33.12
CA LEU A 30 -14.90 -7.63 -33.13
C LEU A 30 -16.01 -7.15 -34.07
N THR A 31 -17.12 -6.65 -33.52
CA THR A 31 -18.14 -5.98 -34.31
C THR A 31 -17.58 -4.68 -34.88
N LYS A 32 -17.46 -4.63 -36.21
CA LYS A 32 -17.03 -3.46 -37.00
C LYS A 32 -18.11 -2.39 -36.95
N ILE A 33 -17.90 -1.29 -36.22
CA ILE A 33 -18.75 -0.09 -36.34
C ILE A 33 -18.26 0.71 -37.54
N ARG A 34 -19.14 0.86 -38.55
CA ARG A 34 -18.91 1.66 -39.76
C ARG A 34 -19.49 3.05 -39.53
N ILE A 35 -18.65 4.08 -39.48
CA ILE A 35 -19.09 5.47 -39.50
C ILE A 35 -18.98 5.98 -40.94
N GLN A 36 -20.13 6.31 -41.54
CA GLN A 36 -20.23 7.05 -42.81
C GLN A 36 -20.28 8.56 -42.50
N GLY A 37 -19.57 9.32 -43.32
CA GLY A 37 -19.10 10.67 -43.01
C GLY A 37 -20.09 11.82 -43.15
N ALA A 38 -19.59 12.98 -42.73
CA ALA A 38 -19.98 14.28 -43.24
C ALA A 38 -18.74 15.19 -43.18
N THR A 39 -18.37 15.72 -44.33
CA THR A 39 -17.29 16.68 -44.55
C THR A 39 -17.90 18.07 -44.45
N GLU A 40 -17.47 18.91 -43.50
CA GLU A 40 -17.66 20.36 -43.59
C GLU A 40 -16.33 21.06 -43.32
N LEU A 41 -15.83 21.72 -44.37
CA LEU A 41 -14.79 22.72 -44.34
C LEU A 41 -15.40 24.03 -43.85
N CYS A 42 -14.77 24.71 -42.88
CA CYS A 42 -14.79 26.17 -42.78
C CYS A 42 -13.51 26.68 -42.10
N ASN A 43 -13.03 27.81 -42.61
CA ASN A 43 -11.68 28.34 -42.50
C ASN A 43 -11.31 29.04 -41.19
N ALA A 44 -10.00 29.25 -41.07
CA ALA A 44 -9.22 29.99 -40.09
C ALA A 44 -9.81 31.31 -39.56
N GLY A 45 -9.63 31.51 -38.26
CA GLY A 45 -9.60 32.82 -37.58
C GLY A 45 -8.44 32.82 -36.59
N GLU A 46 -7.55 33.80 -36.73
CA GLU A 46 -6.33 33.98 -35.94
C GLU A 46 -6.60 34.41 -34.49
N GLN A 47 -5.86 33.79 -33.55
CA GLN A 47 -5.19 34.36 -32.35
C GLN A 47 -6.04 35.07 -31.24
N PRO A 48 -5.54 35.22 -29.98
CA PRO A 48 -4.15 35.07 -29.53
C PRO A 48 -3.91 34.20 -28.30
N PHE A 49 -2.64 33.80 -28.17
CA PHE A 49 -1.98 33.50 -26.91
C PHE A 49 -2.30 34.56 -25.85
N VAL A 50 -2.90 34.14 -24.75
CA VAL A 50 -2.81 34.87 -23.48
C VAL A 50 -2.25 33.88 -22.46
N GLY A 51 -0.94 33.95 -22.28
CA GLY A 51 -0.32 33.44 -21.07
C GLY A 51 -0.88 34.23 -19.89
N LYS A 52 -1.36 33.53 -18.87
CA LYS A 52 -1.41 34.05 -17.51
C LYS A 52 -1.28 32.90 -16.51
N VAL A 53 -0.13 32.95 -15.85
CA VAL A 53 0.10 32.59 -14.45
C VAL A 53 -0.13 31.13 -14.09
N ASP A 54 0.91 30.31 -14.25
CA ASP A 54 1.09 29.13 -13.40
C ASP A 54 2.13 29.49 -12.33
N LEU A 55 1.73 30.37 -11.42
CA LEU A 55 2.47 30.69 -10.19
C LEU A 55 1.60 30.25 -9.03
N ARG A 56 1.94 29.07 -8.49
CA ARG A 56 1.66 28.60 -7.13
C ARG A 56 0.20 28.48 -6.74
N GLU A 57 -0.32 27.26 -6.85
CA GLU A 57 -1.23 26.72 -5.83
C GLU A 57 -0.80 25.29 -5.47
N GLN A 58 0.38 25.17 -4.85
CA GLN A 58 0.52 24.16 -3.80
C GLN A 58 -0.37 24.66 -2.67
N ASN A 59 -1.58 24.11 -2.54
CA ASN A 59 -2.37 24.23 -1.32
C ASN A 59 -1.56 23.63 -0.17
N ILE A 60 -0.73 24.46 0.46
CA ILE A 60 -0.14 24.20 1.76
C ILE A 60 -1.33 24.28 2.71
N VAL A 61 -1.89 23.13 3.05
CA VAL A 61 -2.72 22.98 4.24
C VAL A 61 -1.96 23.63 5.40
N ASP A 62 -2.55 24.64 6.03
CA ASP A 62 -1.89 25.37 7.12
C ASP A 62 -1.60 24.40 8.28
N ILE A 63 -0.54 24.67 9.04
CA ILE A 63 -0.24 23.98 10.31
C ILE A 63 -1.49 23.98 11.20
N GLU A 64 -2.22 25.10 11.19
CA GLU A 64 -3.47 25.27 11.93
C GLU A 64 -4.55 24.28 11.48
N GLU A 65 -4.77 24.13 10.17
CA GLU A 65 -5.74 23.17 9.62
C GLU A 65 -5.38 21.72 9.99
N LEU A 66 -4.08 21.39 9.99
CA LEU A 66 -3.63 20.07 10.39
C LEU A 66 -3.85 19.82 11.89
N VAL A 67 -3.59 20.82 12.73
CA VAL A 67 -3.86 20.74 14.19
C VAL A 67 -5.36 20.59 14.44
N GLU A 68 -6.20 21.34 13.74
CA GLU A 68 -7.66 21.23 13.84
C GLU A 68 -8.13 19.83 13.43
N LEU A 69 -7.63 19.31 12.30
CA LEU A 69 -7.93 17.96 11.86
C LEU A 69 -7.55 16.92 12.91
N CYS A 70 -6.32 16.98 13.43
CA CYS A 70 -5.87 16.04 14.46
C CYS A 70 -6.73 16.11 15.73
N THR A 71 -7.14 17.32 16.14
CA THR A 71 -7.99 17.53 17.32
C THR A 71 -9.37 16.89 17.12
N ARG A 72 -10.02 17.11 15.96
CA ARG A 72 -11.30 16.45 15.64
C ARG A 72 -11.17 14.92 15.63
N MET A 73 -10.03 14.40 15.19
CA MET A 73 -9.79 12.96 15.15
C MET A 73 -9.53 12.37 16.53
N GLU A 74 -8.87 13.09 17.42
CA GLU A 74 -8.71 12.71 18.84
C GLU A 74 -10.06 12.62 19.55
N GLU A 75 -10.97 13.56 19.30
CA GLU A 75 -12.32 13.52 19.86
C GLU A 75 -13.16 12.34 19.32
N ALA A 76 -12.96 11.98 18.05
CA ALA A 76 -13.77 10.96 17.38
C ALA A 76 -13.23 9.52 17.53
N CYS A 77 -11.92 9.34 17.73
CA CYS A 77 -11.26 8.03 17.63
C CYS A 77 -10.70 7.58 18.98
N SER A 78 -11.29 6.53 19.56
CA SER A 78 -10.84 5.99 20.86
C SER A 78 -9.38 5.50 20.80
N GLY A 79 -8.57 5.94 21.77
CA GLY A 79 -7.17 5.53 21.88
C GLY A 79 -6.20 6.21 20.91
N PHE A 80 -6.66 7.24 20.19
CA PHE A 80 -5.83 8.19 19.44
C PHE A 80 -5.76 9.52 20.20
N THR A 81 -4.56 9.99 20.55
CA THR A 81 -4.41 11.19 21.43
C THR A 81 -3.24 12.09 21.05
N ARG A 82 -3.26 13.33 21.53
CA ARG A 82 -2.15 14.27 21.41
C ARG A 82 -1.05 13.97 22.43
N PHE A 83 0.19 13.89 21.96
CA PHE A 83 1.38 13.79 22.79
C PHE A 83 2.11 15.13 22.90
N GLY A 84 2.66 15.42 24.09
CA GLY A 84 3.47 16.61 24.32
C GLY A 84 4.85 16.49 23.65
N PHE A 85 5.39 17.60 23.13
CA PHE A 85 6.69 17.55 22.45
C PHE A 85 7.83 17.13 23.39
N CYS A 86 7.87 17.63 24.62
CA CYS A 86 8.86 17.21 25.63
C CYS A 86 8.78 15.71 25.91
N GLN A 87 7.56 15.15 25.99
CA GLN A 87 7.37 13.71 26.18
C GLN A 87 7.95 12.89 25.01
N ILE A 88 7.83 13.38 23.77
CA ILE A 88 8.42 12.74 22.60
C ILE A 88 9.96 12.84 22.62
N LEU A 89 10.50 14.00 23.03
CA LEU A 89 11.95 14.17 23.20
C LEU A 89 12.50 13.19 24.22
N ASP A 90 11.90 13.11 25.40
CA ASP A 90 12.31 12.20 26.47
C ASP A 90 12.22 10.74 26.01
N ALA A 91 11.11 10.37 25.35
CA ALA A 91 10.90 9.00 24.87
C ALA A 91 11.92 8.56 23.81
N THR A 92 12.54 9.51 23.09
CA THR A 92 13.46 9.24 21.97
C THR A 92 14.92 9.59 22.27
N ASP A 93 15.25 9.94 23.52
CA ASP A 93 16.57 10.45 23.91
C ASP A 93 16.99 11.63 23.00
N ASN A 94 16.11 12.63 22.89
CA ASN A 94 16.26 13.80 22.02
C ASN A 94 16.49 13.42 20.54
N PHE A 95 15.64 12.54 20.00
CA PHE A 95 15.75 12.00 18.63
C PHE A 95 17.12 11.40 18.32
N SER A 96 17.71 10.68 19.29
CA SER A 96 19.05 10.12 19.10
C SER A 96 19.10 9.13 17.94
N GLU A 97 20.20 9.12 17.19
CA GLU A 97 20.40 8.20 16.06
C GLU A 97 20.37 6.73 16.49
N LYS A 98 20.81 6.44 17.72
CA LYS A 98 20.73 5.10 18.33
C LYS A 98 19.30 4.57 18.49
N MET A 99 18.30 5.46 18.46
CA MET A 99 16.89 5.08 18.55
C MET A 99 16.24 4.87 17.17
N ILE A 100 16.92 5.15 16.06
CA ILE A 100 16.37 5.00 14.71
C ILE A 100 16.14 3.51 14.40
N VAL A 101 14.91 3.18 13.99
CA VAL A 101 14.53 1.82 13.55
C VAL A 101 14.17 1.74 12.07
N GLY A 102 14.00 2.90 11.41
CA GLY A 102 13.75 3.02 9.98
C GLY A 102 13.83 4.46 9.49
N TRP A 103 14.04 4.64 8.18
CA TRP A 103 14.08 5.93 7.51
C TRP A 103 13.65 5.78 6.05
N GLY A 104 13.15 6.85 5.44
CA GLY A 104 12.77 6.87 4.02
C GLY A 104 12.27 8.24 3.58
N GLY A 105 11.64 8.30 2.40
CA GLY A 105 11.09 9.56 1.85
C GLY A 105 10.01 10.22 2.71
N PHE A 106 9.49 9.51 3.71
CA PHE A 106 8.46 9.98 4.65
C PHE A 106 9.03 10.37 6.02
N GLY A 107 10.35 10.49 6.15
CA GLY A 107 11.04 10.87 7.38
C GLY A 107 11.71 9.72 8.13
N LYS A 108 12.01 9.94 9.41
CA LYS A 108 12.71 9.00 10.29
C LYS A 108 11.74 8.40 11.31
N VAL A 109 11.93 7.12 11.60
CA VAL A 109 11.16 6.38 12.61
C VAL A 109 12.08 6.00 13.76
N TYR A 110 11.73 6.44 14.96
CA TYR A 110 12.46 6.16 16.20
C TYR A 110 11.69 5.15 17.03
N LYS A 111 12.39 4.21 17.66
CA LYS A 111 11.84 3.49 18.81
C LYS A 111 11.77 4.50 19.97
N GLY A 112 10.65 4.52 20.67
CA GLY A 112 10.51 5.29 21.89
C GLY A 112 9.87 4.49 23.01
N GLN A 113 10.05 4.95 24.23
CA GLN A 113 9.35 4.43 25.40
C GLN A 113 8.61 5.57 26.10
N LEU A 114 7.28 5.52 26.08
CA LEU A 114 6.43 6.48 26.76
C LEU A 114 6.41 6.21 28.28
N PRO A 115 5.98 7.19 29.11
CA PRO A 115 5.72 6.98 30.53
C PRO A 115 4.87 5.73 30.78
N GLY A 116 5.22 4.95 31.79
CA GLY A 116 4.58 3.65 32.06
C GLY A 116 5.17 2.47 31.28
N GLY A 117 6.23 2.69 30.49
CA GLY A 117 7.01 1.62 29.85
C GLY A 117 6.49 1.15 28.49
N LEU A 118 5.47 1.82 27.94
CA LEU A 118 4.90 1.47 26.64
C LEU A 118 5.88 1.78 25.51
N ASN A 119 6.34 0.74 24.80
CA ASN A 119 7.16 0.89 23.60
C ASN A 119 6.31 1.37 22.42
N VAL A 120 6.80 2.38 21.71
CA VAL A 120 6.15 2.99 20.55
C VAL A 120 7.12 3.18 19.39
N ALA A 121 6.59 3.31 18.18
CA ALA A 121 7.32 3.80 17.02
C ALA A 121 6.91 5.24 16.74
N ILE A 122 7.88 6.16 16.71
CA ILE A 122 7.67 7.60 16.56
C ILE A 122 8.19 8.00 15.18
N LYS A 123 7.27 8.26 14.25
CA LYS A 123 7.59 8.74 12.90
C LYS A 123 7.63 10.26 12.91
N ARG A 124 8.81 10.82 12.76
CA ARG A 124 9.05 12.26 12.58
C ARG A 124 9.14 12.52 11.08
N ALA A 125 8.14 13.18 10.53
CA ALA A 125 8.13 13.54 9.12
C ALA A 125 9.27 14.54 8.83
N ASP A 126 9.80 14.50 7.62
CA ASP A 126 10.73 15.51 7.15
C ASP A 126 10.02 16.88 7.05
N GLU A 127 10.74 17.98 7.22
CA GLU A 127 10.21 19.33 7.02
C GLU A 127 9.66 19.51 5.60
N HIS A 128 10.21 18.76 4.65
CA HIS A 128 9.76 18.72 3.24
C HIS A 128 8.77 17.59 2.94
N ALA A 129 8.41 16.75 3.91
CA ALA A 129 7.41 15.71 3.68
C ALA A 129 6.10 16.36 3.22
N ALA A 130 5.46 15.78 2.21
CA ALA A 130 4.25 16.39 1.68
C ALA A 130 3.17 16.32 2.76
N MET A 131 2.56 17.46 3.11
CA MET A 131 1.42 17.52 4.06
C MET A 131 0.33 16.51 3.74
N LEU A 132 0.15 16.23 2.44
CA LEU A 132 -0.75 15.21 1.93
C LEU A 132 -0.45 13.80 2.49
N GLU A 133 0.81 13.46 2.75
CA GLU A 133 1.22 12.17 3.31
C GLU A 133 0.82 12.06 4.78
N VAL A 134 1.05 13.10 5.58
CA VAL A 134 0.60 13.15 6.99
C VAL A 134 -0.93 13.04 7.07
N ASN A 135 -1.66 13.78 6.22
CA ASN A 135 -3.13 13.70 6.17
C ASN A 135 -3.63 12.30 5.75
N SER A 136 -2.91 11.63 4.85
CA SER A 136 -3.23 10.25 4.44
C SER A 136 -3.05 9.28 5.59
N GLU A 137 -1.97 9.43 6.37
CA GLU A 137 -1.71 8.58 7.53
C GLU A 137 -2.69 8.82 8.68
N LEU A 138 -3.17 10.05 8.87
CA LEU A 138 -4.18 10.32 9.88
C LEU A 138 -5.42 9.45 9.70
N GLN A 139 -5.79 9.05 8.47
CA GLN A 139 -6.92 8.13 8.27
C GLN A 139 -6.79 6.80 9.06
N LEU A 140 -5.57 6.40 9.45
CA LEU A 140 -5.34 5.25 10.32
C LEU A 140 -5.97 5.38 11.71
N ALA A 141 -6.19 6.59 12.23
CA ALA A 141 -6.81 6.76 13.55
C ALA A 141 -8.24 6.19 13.58
N LYS A 142 -8.92 6.14 12.42
CA LYS A 142 -10.26 5.57 12.26
C LYS A 142 -10.23 4.04 12.10
N LEU A 143 -9.06 3.45 11.93
CA LEU A 143 -8.89 2.04 11.62
C LEU A 143 -8.48 1.25 12.85
N GLN A 144 -9.16 0.13 13.07
CA GLN A 144 -8.82 -0.80 14.13
C GLN A 144 -8.98 -2.24 13.62
N HIS A 145 -7.84 -2.89 13.35
CA HIS A 145 -7.82 -4.25 12.86
C HIS A 145 -6.55 -4.97 13.32
N ALA A 146 -6.62 -6.29 13.52
CA ALA A 146 -5.48 -7.09 13.98
C ALA A 146 -4.29 -7.02 13.01
N ASN A 147 -4.54 -6.84 11.72
CA ASN A 147 -3.53 -6.81 10.65
C ASN A 147 -3.31 -5.43 10.01
N VAL A 148 -3.70 -4.36 10.69
CA VAL A 148 -3.37 -2.97 10.30
C VAL A 148 -2.65 -2.30 11.47
N ILE A 149 -1.59 -1.55 11.19
CA ILE A 149 -0.82 -0.86 12.22
C ILE A 149 -1.70 0.17 12.93
N ARG A 150 -1.65 0.20 14.26
CA ARG A 150 -2.41 1.15 15.07
C ARG A 150 -1.64 2.46 15.22
N LEU A 151 -2.27 3.54 14.75
CA LEU A 151 -1.85 4.90 15.04
C LEU A 151 -2.38 5.27 16.45
N LEU A 152 -1.46 5.56 17.37
CA LEU A 152 -1.74 5.88 18.77
C LEU A 152 -1.97 7.37 19.01
N GLY A 153 -1.42 8.21 18.15
CA GLY A 153 -1.51 9.64 18.36
C GLY A 153 -0.60 10.47 17.49
N TRP A 154 -0.55 11.74 17.84
CA TRP A 154 0.08 12.79 17.05
C TRP A 154 0.78 13.80 17.96
N CYS A 155 1.78 14.49 17.41
CA CYS A 155 2.41 15.65 18.03
C CYS A 155 2.79 16.65 16.94
N ILE A 156 2.29 17.87 17.05
CA ILE A 156 2.62 18.99 16.18
C ILE A 156 3.17 20.11 17.05
N HIS A 157 4.40 20.54 16.76
CA HIS A 157 5.09 21.60 17.51
C HIS A 157 5.98 22.42 16.57
N GLY A 158 5.61 23.67 16.29
CA GLY A 158 6.29 24.49 15.30
C GLY A 158 6.30 23.80 13.94
N LYS A 159 7.49 23.42 13.46
CA LYS A 159 7.68 22.70 12.18
C LYS A 159 7.59 21.17 12.32
N GLU A 160 7.57 20.66 13.55
CA GLU A 160 7.56 19.23 13.80
C GLU A 160 6.19 18.63 13.48
N ARG A 161 6.21 17.50 12.76
CA ARG A 161 5.05 16.68 12.43
C ARG A 161 5.37 15.25 12.80
N ILE A 162 4.77 14.79 13.89
CA ILE A 162 5.14 13.51 14.49
C ILE A 162 3.88 12.67 14.67
N LEU A 163 3.98 11.42 14.24
CA LEU A 163 2.95 10.40 14.40
C LEU A 163 3.50 9.27 15.28
N VAL A 164 2.67 8.79 16.21
CA VAL A 164 3.05 7.78 17.21
C VAL A 164 2.26 6.51 16.93
N TYR A 165 2.94 5.38 16.76
CA TYR A 165 2.37 4.08 16.42
C TYR A 165 2.71 3.05 17.49
N GLU A 166 1.95 1.95 17.51
CA GLU A 166 2.37 0.76 18.24
C GLU A 166 3.73 0.25 17.73
N PHE A 167 4.56 -0.27 18.63
CA PHE A 167 5.88 -0.78 18.25
C PHE A 167 5.83 -2.26 17.83
N MET A 168 6.42 -2.56 16.68
CA MET A 168 6.46 -3.91 16.10
C MET A 168 7.83 -4.54 16.32
N GLN A 169 7.91 -5.51 17.23
CA GLN A 169 9.17 -6.01 17.79
C GLN A 169 10.06 -6.73 16.77
N ASN A 170 9.44 -7.42 15.82
CA ASN A 170 10.16 -8.16 14.78
C ASN A 170 10.44 -7.29 13.54
N GLY A 171 9.98 -6.04 13.53
CA GLY A 171 10.21 -5.10 12.44
C GLY A 171 9.56 -5.56 11.13
N SER A 172 10.13 -5.15 10.00
CA SER A 172 9.55 -5.38 8.67
C SER A 172 9.86 -6.77 8.10
N LEU A 173 8.93 -7.29 7.30
CA LEU A 173 9.00 -8.61 6.67
C LEU A 173 10.16 -8.73 5.67
N ASP A 174 10.54 -7.63 5.02
CA ASP A 174 11.70 -7.59 4.12
C ASP A 174 12.99 -8.07 4.81
N ARG A 175 13.17 -7.81 6.11
CA ARG A 175 14.33 -8.27 6.89
C ARG A 175 14.46 -9.77 6.94
N TYR A 176 13.37 -10.52 6.78
CA TYR A 176 13.37 -11.97 6.79
C TYR A 176 13.42 -12.58 5.40
N LEU A 177 12.87 -11.89 4.40
CA LEU A 177 12.87 -12.36 3.01
C LEU A 177 14.20 -12.04 2.29
N CYS A 178 14.87 -10.96 2.69
CA CYS A 178 16.09 -10.47 2.08
C CYS A 178 17.38 -11.01 2.72
N ASP A 179 17.29 -11.46 3.98
CA ASP A 179 18.43 -11.92 4.77
C ASP A 179 18.46 -13.45 4.78
N ARG A 180 19.52 -14.04 4.21
CA ARG A 180 19.69 -15.49 4.14
C ARG A 180 19.83 -16.15 5.51
N THR A 181 20.24 -15.40 6.53
CA THR A 181 20.38 -15.92 7.91
C THR A 181 19.05 -15.93 8.65
N LYS A 182 18.15 -14.98 8.34
CA LYS A 182 16.81 -14.88 8.97
C LYS A 182 15.72 -15.60 8.18
N GLY A 183 15.94 -15.87 6.90
CA GLY A 183 15.01 -16.63 6.04
C GLY A 183 14.52 -17.96 6.63
N PRO A 184 15.38 -18.78 7.27
CA PRO A 184 14.96 -20.00 7.96
C PRO A 184 13.94 -19.78 9.09
N MET A 185 13.88 -18.57 9.67
CA MET A 185 12.90 -18.24 10.72
C MET A 185 11.47 -18.13 10.19
N LEU A 186 11.29 -17.94 8.87
CA LEU A 186 10.01 -17.96 8.15
C LEU A 186 9.77 -19.33 7.51
N ASN A 187 9.42 -20.32 8.33
CA ASN A 187 8.90 -21.59 7.82
C ASN A 187 7.55 -21.40 7.11
N TRP A 188 7.09 -22.45 6.41
CA TRP A 188 5.84 -22.39 5.64
C TRP A 188 4.63 -21.98 6.49
N SER A 189 4.51 -22.52 7.70
CA SER A 189 3.40 -22.20 8.61
C SER A 189 3.33 -20.69 8.93
N LYS A 190 4.47 -20.06 9.22
CA LYS A 190 4.53 -18.60 9.46
C LYS A 190 4.24 -17.82 8.19
N ARG A 191 4.79 -18.22 7.04
CA ARG A 191 4.51 -17.57 5.74
C ARG A 191 3.03 -17.61 5.41
N PHE A 192 2.38 -18.76 5.61
CA PHE A 192 0.95 -18.91 5.40
C PHE A 192 0.15 -17.99 6.33
N LYS A 193 0.45 -17.98 7.64
CA LYS A 193 -0.17 -17.04 8.60
C LYS A 193 0.01 -15.58 8.20
N ILE A 194 1.17 -15.21 7.70
CA ILE A 194 1.43 -13.86 7.19
C ILE A 194 0.54 -13.55 5.99
N ILE A 195 0.46 -14.46 5.01
CA ILE A 195 -0.41 -14.28 3.83
C ILE A 195 -1.88 -14.16 4.24
N THR A 196 -2.35 -15.00 5.16
CA THR A 196 -3.73 -14.95 5.69
C THR A 196 -4.00 -13.61 6.37
N GLY A 197 -3.16 -13.20 7.32
CA GLY A 197 -3.36 -11.92 8.02
C GLY A 197 -3.29 -10.70 7.10
N LEU A 198 -2.42 -10.73 6.08
CA LEU A 198 -2.41 -9.68 5.05
C LEU A 198 -3.70 -9.66 4.23
N THR A 199 -4.26 -10.82 3.90
CA THR A 199 -5.54 -10.93 3.20
C THR A 199 -6.65 -10.31 4.04
N GLU A 200 -6.73 -10.66 5.33
CA GLU A 200 -7.71 -10.11 6.26
C GLU A 200 -7.57 -8.59 6.40
N GLY A 201 -6.34 -8.08 6.54
CA GLY A 201 -6.06 -6.64 6.58
C GLY A 201 -6.51 -5.91 5.31
N ILE A 202 -6.21 -6.45 4.13
CA ILE A 202 -6.59 -5.85 2.85
C ILE A 202 -8.11 -5.87 2.67
N VAL A 203 -8.78 -6.98 2.99
CA VAL A 203 -10.25 -7.07 2.95
C VAL A 203 -10.88 -6.05 3.89
N TYR A 204 -10.32 -5.88 5.10
CA TYR A 204 -10.77 -4.84 6.02
C TYR A 204 -10.66 -3.45 5.40
N LEU A 205 -9.48 -3.09 4.85
CA LEU A 205 -9.26 -1.79 4.21
C LEU A 205 -10.21 -1.54 3.03
N HIS A 206 -10.45 -2.57 2.21
CA HIS A 206 -11.23 -2.47 0.98
C HIS A 206 -12.73 -2.62 1.18
N LYS A 207 -13.22 -3.23 2.26
CA LYS A 207 -14.65 -3.50 2.42
C LYS A 207 -15.26 -3.02 3.72
N HIS A 208 -14.48 -3.01 4.81
CA HIS A 208 -15.00 -2.81 6.15
C HIS A 208 -14.54 -1.49 6.80
N SER A 209 -13.61 -0.77 6.19
CA SER A 209 -13.12 0.54 6.67
C SER A 209 -14.13 1.69 6.55
N MET A 210 -15.27 1.48 5.88
CA MET A 210 -16.30 2.49 5.56
C MET A 210 -15.88 3.58 4.55
N PHE A 211 -14.61 3.67 4.16
CA PHE A 211 -14.12 4.66 3.19
C PHE A 211 -13.18 4.09 2.11
N TRP A 212 -13.26 2.77 1.89
CA TRP A 212 -12.66 2.06 0.74
C TRP A 212 -11.20 2.46 0.49
N LEU A 213 -10.36 2.28 1.51
CA LEU A 213 -8.99 2.78 1.50
C LEU A 213 -8.07 1.92 0.62
N VAL A 214 -7.44 2.55 -0.37
CA VAL A 214 -6.41 1.93 -1.23
C VAL A 214 -5.04 2.34 -0.71
N HIS A 215 -4.18 1.37 -0.37
CA HIS A 215 -2.86 1.58 0.21
C HIS A 215 -1.83 2.14 -0.79
N ARG A 216 -1.81 1.60 -2.03
CA ARG A 216 -0.95 1.99 -3.17
C ARG A 216 0.56 1.76 -3.03
N ASP A 217 1.04 1.32 -1.87
CA ASP A 217 2.45 0.91 -1.67
C ASP A 217 2.61 -0.38 -0.86
N LEU A 218 1.82 -1.42 -1.17
CA LEU A 218 1.99 -2.73 -0.51
C LEU A 218 3.28 -3.41 -0.98
N LYS A 219 4.18 -3.68 -0.03
CA LYS A 219 5.50 -4.31 -0.26
C LYS A 219 6.02 -4.94 1.05
N PRO A 220 7.03 -5.82 1.01
CA PRO A 220 7.55 -6.47 2.22
C PRO A 220 8.03 -5.49 3.31
N HIS A 221 8.56 -4.33 2.92
CA HIS A 221 9.01 -3.30 3.87
C HIS A 221 7.84 -2.70 4.69
N ASN A 222 6.65 -2.65 4.09
CA ASN A 222 5.44 -2.07 4.66
C ASN A 222 4.56 -3.13 5.38
N VAL A 223 5.11 -4.32 5.60
CA VAL A 223 4.50 -5.37 6.44
C VAL A 223 5.35 -5.52 7.69
N LEU A 224 4.84 -5.05 8.82
CA LEU A 224 5.51 -5.17 10.11
C LEU A 224 5.05 -6.43 10.85
N LEU A 225 5.92 -6.98 11.69
CA LEU A 225 5.70 -8.22 12.42
C LEU A 225 5.73 -7.96 13.93
N ASP A 226 4.68 -8.39 14.62
CA ASP A 226 4.60 -8.31 16.09
C ASP A 226 5.51 -9.37 16.74
N CYS A 227 5.54 -9.41 18.08
CA CYS A 227 6.33 -10.40 18.83
C CYS A 227 5.98 -11.87 18.48
N ASN A 228 4.78 -12.15 17.97
CA ASN A 228 4.29 -13.47 17.58
C ASN A 228 4.48 -13.78 16.09
N MET A 229 5.17 -12.90 15.34
CA MET A 229 5.34 -12.97 13.87
C MET A 229 4.02 -12.83 13.09
N LEU A 230 3.02 -12.16 13.68
CA LEU A 230 1.77 -11.84 12.99
C LEU A 230 1.93 -10.51 12.22
N PRO A 231 1.35 -10.40 11.00
CA PRO A 231 1.56 -9.25 10.15
C PRO A 231 0.63 -8.09 10.50
N LYS A 232 1.15 -6.87 10.35
CA LYS A 232 0.38 -5.64 10.24
C LYS A 232 0.83 -4.82 9.03
N ILE A 233 -0.13 -4.39 8.22
CA ILE A 233 0.09 -3.46 7.12
C ILE A 233 0.40 -2.08 7.71
N ALA A 234 1.46 -1.44 7.23
CA ALA A 234 1.94 -0.15 7.70
C ALA A 234 2.30 0.79 6.54
N ASP A 235 2.59 2.05 6.87
CA ASP A 235 2.99 3.12 5.94
C ASP A 235 1.89 3.56 4.96
N PHE A 236 0.91 4.30 5.51
CA PHE A 236 -0.28 4.76 4.77
C PHE A 236 -0.10 6.15 4.14
N GLY A 237 1.13 6.69 4.08
CA GLY A 237 1.37 8.03 3.51
C GLY A 237 0.96 8.15 2.04
N SER A 238 0.94 7.02 1.34
CA SER A 238 0.46 6.92 -0.05
C SER A 238 -1.02 6.57 -0.19
N ALA A 239 -1.74 6.29 0.90
CA ALA A 239 -3.08 5.72 0.84
C ALA A 239 -4.15 6.75 0.42
N ARG A 240 -5.20 6.32 -0.29
CA ARG A 240 -6.31 7.19 -0.70
C ARG A 240 -7.66 6.51 -0.47
N ALA A 241 -8.59 7.25 0.13
CA ALA A 241 -9.98 6.83 0.23
C ALA A 241 -10.65 6.97 -1.13
N LEU A 242 -11.53 6.03 -1.47
CA LEU A 242 -12.35 6.10 -2.67
C LEU A 242 -13.78 6.50 -2.31
N SER A 243 -14.51 7.02 -3.29
CA SER A 243 -15.94 7.35 -3.14
C SER A 243 -16.88 6.12 -3.10
N SER A 244 -16.45 4.98 -3.64
CA SER A 244 -17.21 3.71 -3.62
C SER A 244 -16.31 2.49 -3.88
N GLU A 245 -16.82 1.28 -3.66
CA GLU A 245 -16.10 0.02 -3.94
C GLU A 245 -15.72 -0.14 -5.41
N LEU A 246 -16.58 0.34 -6.32
CA LEU A 246 -16.39 0.24 -7.77
C LEU A 246 -15.67 1.45 -8.36
N ALA A 247 -15.31 2.44 -7.52
CA ALA A 247 -14.66 3.65 -8.00
C ALA A 247 -13.25 3.35 -8.52
N GLU A 248 -12.93 4.04 -9.61
CA GLU A 248 -11.59 4.15 -10.15
C GLU A 248 -11.26 5.64 -10.21
N GLU A 249 -10.10 6.01 -9.69
CA GLU A 249 -9.64 7.40 -9.65
C GLU A 249 -8.32 7.56 -10.41
N ARG A 250 -8.00 8.80 -10.75
CA ARG A 250 -6.77 9.16 -11.46
C ARG A 250 -5.96 10.15 -10.65
N THR A 251 -4.65 9.99 -10.68
CA THR A 251 -3.70 10.93 -10.10
C THR A 251 -2.56 11.21 -11.06
N SER A 252 -2.08 12.46 -11.09
CA SER A 252 -0.84 12.84 -11.76
C SER A 252 0.41 12.37 -11.00
N ARG A 253 0.28 12.09 -9.69
CA ARG A 253 1.39 11.68 -8.83
C ARG A 253 1.36 10.18 -8.56
N VAL A 254 2.04 9.42 -9.41
CA VAL A 254 2.24 7.96 -9.20
C VAL A 254 3.30 7.74 -8.12
N VAL A 255 2.86 7.23 -6.97
CA VAL A 255 3.70 6.89 -5.81
C VAL A 255 3.88 5.37 -5.70
N GLY A 256 4.61 4.93 -4.68
CA GLY A 256 4.85 3.52 -4.37
C GLY A 256 6.10 2.93 -5.02
N THR A 257 6.29 1.63 -4.83
CA THR A 257 7.55 0.94 -5.14
C THR A 257 7.51 0.20 -6.48
N SER A 258 8.49 0.45 -7.34
CA SER A 258 8.63 -0.23 -8.64
C SER A 258 8.67 -1.75 -8.48
N GLY A 259 8.04 -2.47 -9.40
CA GLY A 259 7.90 -3.93 -9.32
C GLY A 259 6.72 -4.42 -8.47
N TYR A 260 6.10 -3.55 -7.66
CA TYR A 260 4.84 -3.83 -6.95
C TYR A 260 3.65 -3.07 -7.53
N LYS A 261 3.88 -1.98 -8.27
CA LYS A 261 2.81 -1.18 -8.90
C LYS A 261 2.06 -1.97 -9.98
N ALA A 262 0.74 -1.88 -9.94
CA ALA A 262 -0.12 -2.33 -11.03
C ALA A 262 0.20 -1.57 -12.33
N PRO A 263 0.16 -2.23 -13.50
CA PRO A 263 0.58 -1.64 -14.77
C PRO A 263 -0.29 -0.43 -15.16
N GLU A 264 -1.60 -0.48 -14.94
CA GLU A 264 -2.52 0.63 -15.19
C GLU A 264 -2.26 1.84 -14.29
N TYR A 265 -1.82 1.61 -13.06
CA TYR A 265 -1.41 2.66 -12.13
C TYR A 265 -0.06 3.27 -12.52
N ALA A 266 0.92 2.42 -12.84
CA ALA A 266 2.26 2.85 -13.22
C ALA A 266 2.27 3.69 -14.52
N SER A 267 1.44 3.33 -15.49
CA SER A 267 1.41 3.95 -16.83
C SER A 267 0.46 5.13 -16.94
N ARG A 268 -0.71 5.08 -16.27
CA ARG A 268 -1.78 6.06 -16.47
C ARG A 268 -2.21 6.77 -15.18
N GLY A 269 -1.60 6.46 -14.05
CA GLY A 269 -1.99 7.02 -12.75
C GLY A 269 -3.38 6.60 -12.27
N VAL A 270 -3.93 5.53 -12.85
CA VAL A 270 -5.25 5.00 -12.54
C VAL A 270 -5.15 4.08 -11.33
N TYR A 271 -5.90 4.34 -10.25
CA TYR A 271 -5.92 3.48 -9.07
C TYR A 271 -7.34 3.11 -8.64
N SER A 272 -7.45 1.90 -8.12
CA SER A 272 -8.63 1.34 -7.47
C SER A 272 -8.18 0.31 -6.44
N MET A 273 -9.10 -0.38 -5.76
CA MET A 273 -8.74 -1.52 -4.91
C MET A 273 -7.93 -2.59 -5.65
N LYS A 274 -8.11 -2.73 -6.97
CA LYS A 274 -7.37 -3.71 -7.79
C LYS A 274 -5.88 -3.38 -7.87
N THR A 275 -5.49 -2.13 -7.65
CA THR A 275 -4.09 -1.71 -7.54
C THR A 275 -3.39 -2.40 -6.36
N ASP A 276 -4.07 -2.48 -5.22
CA ASP A 276 -3.56 -3.20 -4.05
C ASP A 276 -3.61 -4.72 -4.25
N VAL A 277 -4.64 -5.25 -4.92
CA VAL A 277 -4.74 -6.69 -5.24
C VAL A 277 -3.56 -7.15 -6.09
N PHE A 278 -3.16 -6.36 -7.10
CA PHE A 278 -1.97 -6.64 -7.89
C PHE A 278 -0.71 -6.65 -7.02
N SER A 279 -0.53 -5.61 -6.21
CA SER A 279 0.63 -5.47 -5.31
C SER A 279 0.71 -6.64 -4.31
N PHE A 280 -0.43 -7.07 -3.80
CA PHE A 280 -0.57 -8.24 -2.93
C PHE A 280 -0.19 -9.54 -3.64
N GLY A 281 -0.59 -9.73 -4.91
CA GLY A 281 -0.17 -10.89 -5.70
C GLY A 281 1.35 -10.98 -5.82
N VAL A 282 2.03 -9.87 -6.10
CA VAL A 282 3.50 -9.81 -6.11
C VAL A 282 4.07 -10.13 -4.72
N LEU A 283 3.48 -9.57 -3.66
CA LEU A 283 3.91 -9.80 -2.28
C LEU A 283 3.82 -11.30 -1.90
N VAL A 284 2.73 -11.98 -2.26
CA VAL A 284 2.56 -13.42 -2.05
C VAL A 284 3.65 -14.22 -2.77
N LEU A 285 3.96 -13.89 -4.03
CA LEU A 285 5.03 -14.57 -4.78
C LEU A 285 6.40 -14.39 -4.10
N VAL A 286 6.70 -13.19 -3.59
CA VAL A 286 7.94 -12.91 -2.85
C VAL A 286 7.98 -13.70 -1.55
N ILE A 287 6.87 -13.78 -0.81
CA ILE A 287 6.78 -14.55 0.44
C ILE A 287 6.97 -16.05 0.17
N ILE A 288 6.32 -16.61 -0.85
CA ILE A 288 6.41 -18.04 -1.16
C ILE A 288 7.81 -18.39 -1.67
N SER A 289 8.35 -17.61 -2.61
CA SER A 289 9.66 -17.89 -3.20
C SER A 289 10.83 -17.62 -2.26
N GLY A 290 10.66 -16.72 -1.28
CA GLY A 290 11.77 -16.21 -0.46
C GLY A 290 12.83 -15.46 -1.29
N ARG A 291 12.48 -15.02 -2.51
CA ARG A 291 13.38 -14.29 -3.41
C ARG A 291 13.01 -12.81 -3.43
N LYS A 292 14.01 -11.94 -3.45
CA LYS A 292 13.81 -10.51 -3.69
C LYS A 292 13.18 -10.28 -5.07
N ASN A 293 12.33 -9.27 -5.17
CA ASN A 293 11.81 -8.82 -6.45
C ASN A 293 12.94 -8.12 -7.23
N THR A 294 13.56 -8.82 -8.19
CA THR A 294 14.74 -8.35 -8.94
C THR A 294 14.47 -7.18 -9.88
N ILE A 295 13.20 -6.80 -10.10
CA ILE A 295 12.87 -5.54 -10.79
C ILE A 295 13.39 -4.33 -10.00
N LEU A 296 13.56 -4.47 -8.68
CA LEU A 296 14.17 -3.46 -7.82
C LEU A 296 15.67 -3.25 -8.12
N ASP A 297 16.40 -4.33 -8.46
CA ASP A 297 17.86 -4.28 -8.64
C ASP A 297 18.28 -3.72 -10.01
N LYS A 298 17.41 -3.77 -11.03
CA LYS A 298 17.72 -3.31 -12.39
C LYS A 298 17.72 -1.79 -12.60
N ARG A 299 17.48 -0.98 -11.57
CA ARG A 299 17.56 0.50 -11.65
C ARG A 299 18.63 1.12 -10.74
N GLY A 300 19.54 0.31 -10.20
CA GLY A 300 20.70 0.75 -9.41
C GLY A 300 22.00 0.93 -10.20
N VAL A 301 21.98 0.75 -11.51
CA VAL A 301 23.11 1.04 -12.40
C VAL A 301 22.57 1.91 -13.54
N GLY A 302 23.21 3.05 -13.76
CA GLY A 302 22.79 4.04 -14.73
C GLY A 302 22.66 3.50 -16.16
N ASP A 303 21.78 4.18 -16.87
CA ASP A 303 21.81 4.46 -18.31
C ASP A 303 21.62 3.33 -19.36
N LEU A 304 20.79 3.71 -20.35
CA LEU A 304 20.71 3.25 -21.74
C LEU A 304 20.07 1.85 -21.92
N VAL A 305 19.01 1.67 -22.71
CA VAL A 305 18.79 2.16 -24.07
C VAL A 305 17.27 2.27 -24.33
N ARG A 306 16.88 3.37 -24.97
CA ARG A 306 15.65 3.52 -25.74
C ARG A 306 15.66 2.51 -26.89
N ASP A 307 14.56 1.80 -27.09
CA ASP A 307 14.04 1.53 -28.44
C ASP A 307 12.51 1.60 -28.37
#